data_AF-A0A5C1AM74-F1
#
_entry.id   AF-A0A5C1AM74-F1
#
_cell.length_a   1.000
_cell.length_b   1.000
_cell.length_c   1.000
_cell.angle_alpha   90.00
_cell.angle_beta   90.00
_cell.angle_gamma   90.00
#
_symmetry.space_group_name_H-M   'P 1'
#
loop_
_entity.id
_entity.type
_entity.pdbx_description
1 polymer ?
#
loop_
_entity_poly.entity_id
_entity_poly.type
_entity_poly.pdbx_seq_one_letter_code
_entity_poly.pdbx_strand_id
1 'polypeptide(L)'
;MRTLLYKRTHSGDPDTDGRFGCHNCMGTVREREFNAVIGVGGEGKGVDSDVAGNLNWIGIGPRKHIDQETGYLIVTFDVFRDFNRLGIKFRAISPLLAARMYEGGARTLMTFSREEQAEIDDLLARVEIEPRTGAVAKGGRPRPKTCRPKRRRNPLGSCGR
;
A
#
# COMPACT_ATOMS: atom_id res chain seq x y z
N MET A 1 -5.34 -4.12 16.09
CA MET A 1 -4.97 -3.08 15.09
C MET A 1 -5.95 -3.17 13.91
N ARG A 2 -6.37 -2.07 13.27
CA ARG A 2 -7.28 -2.19 12.11
C ARG A 2 -6.50 -2.63 10.88
N THR A 3 -6.73 -3.85 10.40
CA THR A 3 -5.94 -4.42 9.29
C THR A 3 -6.79 -4.57 8.03
N LEU A 4 -6.20 -4.28 6.88
CA LEU A 4 -6.78 -4.61 5.58
C LEU A 4 -6.07 -5.86 5.05
N LEU A 5 -6.80 -6.96 4.92
CA LEU A 5 -6.34 -8.14 4.20
C LEU A 5 -6.87 -8.09 2.77
N TYR A 6 -5.99 -8.29 1.79
CA TYR A 6 -6.31 -8.12 0.37
C TYR A 6 -5.74 -9.25 -0.48
N LYS A 7 -6.57 -9.74 -1.41
CA LYS A 7 -6.23 -10.77 -2.40
C LYS A 7 -5.78 -10.17 -3.74
N ARG A 8 -4.52 -10.36 -4.09
CA ARG A 8 -3.93 -9.96 -5.38
C ARG A 8 -3.97 -11.09 -6.41
N THR A 9 -4.19 -10.74 -7.67
CA THR A 9 -4.13 -11.71 -8.79
C THR A 9 -2.94 -11.49 -9.71
N HIS A 10 -2.32 -10.31 -9.65
CA HIS A 10 -1.19 -9.93 -10.50
C HIS A 10 -0.03 -9.38 -9.66
N SER A 11 1.18 -9.53 -10.20
CA SER A 11 2.40 -8.84 -9.76
C SER A 11 2.32 -7.32 -10.01
N GLY A 12 3.23 -6.53 -9.43
CA GLY A 12 3.35 -5.07 -9.69
C GLY A 12 2.64 -4.10 -8.73
N ASP A 13 1.67 -4.55 -7.92
CA ASP A 13 1.06 -3.71 -6.87
C ASP A 13 1.12 -4.41 -5.49
N PRO A 14 1.89 -3.91 -4.52
CA PRO A 14 2.71 -2.70 -4.54
C PRO A 14 3.92 -2.83 -5.46
N ASP A 15 4.43 -1.70 -5.91
CA ASP A 15 5.64 -1.66 -6.74
C ASP A 15 6.93 -1.89 -5.93
N THR A 16 8.09 -1.82 -6.58
CA THR A 16 9.40 -2.04 -5.94
C THR A 16 9.72 -1.04 -4.83
N ASP A 17 9.06 0.11 -4.81
CA ASP A 17 9.22 1.14 -3.78
C ASP A 17 8.20 0.98 -2.64
N GLY A 18 7.39 -0.09 -2.67
CA GLY A 18 6.34 -0.34 -1.68
C GLY A 18 5.14 0.59 -1.82
N ARG A 19 4.95 1.22 -3.00
CA ARG A 19 3.79 2.07 -3.27
C ARG A 19 2.59 1.19 -3.60
N PHE A 20 1.63 1.16 -2.70
CA PHE A 20 0.37 0.45 -2.88
C PHE A 20 -0.68 1.34 -3.55
N GLY A 21 -1.37 0.81 -4.56
CA GLY A 21 -2.39 1.50 -5.33
C GLY A 21 -1.87 2.27 -6.55
N CYS A 22 -0.60 2.07 -6.94
CA CYS A 22 0.04 2.74 -8.07
C CYS A 22 -0.65 2.45 -9.41
N HIS A 23 -1.26 1.27 -9.55
CA HIS A 23 -2.00 0.87 -10.76
C HIS A 23 -3.53 1.02 -10.63
N ASN A 24 -4.02 1.72 -9.60
CA ASN A 24 -5.45 1.93 -9.33
C ASN A 24 -6.29 0.63 -9.19
N CYS A 25 -5.65 -0.54 -9.07
CA CYS A 25 -6.33 -1.86 -9.07
C CYS A 25 -7.33 -2.05 -7.93
N MET A 26 -7.20 -1.26 -6.86
CA MET A 26 -7.98 -1.38 -5.63
C MET A 26 -9.10 -0.35 -5.51
N GLY A 27 -9.19 0.62 -6.42
CA GLY A 27 -10.19 1.70 -6.36
C GLY A 27 -10.28 2.34 -4.96
N THR A 28 -11.50 2.49 -4.46
CA THR A 28 -11.81 3.11 -3.16
C THR A 28 -11.37 2.29 -1.94
N VAL A 29 -10.91 1.04 -2.11
CA VAL A 29 -10.46 0.22 -0.96
C VAL A 29 -9.27 0.84 -0.25
N ARG A 30 -8.38 1.51 -1.00
CA ARG A 30 -7.21 2.20 -0.43
C ARG A 30 -7.56 3.48 0.33
N GLU A 31 -8.77 4.01 0.14
CA GLU A 31 -9.27 5.18 0.87
C GLU A 31 -9.70 4.81 2.29
N ARG A 32 -10.10 3.55 2.54
CA ARG A 32 -10.59 3.07 3.84
C ARG A 32 -9.57 3.21 4.95
N GLU A 33 -10.01 3.40 6.18
CA GLU A 33 -9.11 3.51 7.34
C GLU A 33 -8.57 2.13 7.77
N PHE A 34 -7.25 2.01 7.81
CA PHE A 34 -6.50 0.86 8.30
C PHE A 34 -5.14 1.32 8.82
N ASN A 35 -4.54 0.54 9.72
CA ASN A 35 -3.22 0.76 10.30
C ASN A 35 -2.17 -0.21 9.73
N ALA A 36 -2.63 -1.32 9.15
CA ALA A 36 -1.79 -2.30 8.46
C ALA A 36 -2.50 -2.87 7.23
N VAL A 37 -1.72 -3.36 6.27
CA VAL A 37 -2.19 -4.04 5.07
C VAL A 37 -1.40 -5.34 4.90
N ILE A 38 -2.12 -6.42 4.62
CA ILE A 38 -1.54 -7.73 4.31
C ILE A 38 -1.99 -8.09 2.90
N GLY A 39 -1.03 -8.26 2.00
CA GLY A 39 -1.26 -8.70 0.63
C GLY A 39 -1.02 -10.20 0.51
N VAL A 40 -2.03 -10.92 0.03
CA VAL A 40 -1.97 -12.37 -0.21
C VAL A 40 -2.37 -12.71 -1.63
N GLY A 41 -1.84 -13.81 -2.14
CA GLY A 41 -2.07 -14.25 -3.50
C GLY A 41 -3.44 -14.88 -3.63
N GLY A 42 -4.10 -14.64 -4.74
CA GLY A 42 -5.28 -15.41 -5.11
C GLY A 42 -4.97 -16.88 -5.35
N GLU A 43 -6.03 -17.68 -5.48
CA GLU A 43 -5.97 -19.04 -5.98
C GLU A 43 -6.90 -19.15 -7.19
N GLY A 44 -6.49 -19.91 -8.22
CA GLY A 44 -7.30 -20.19 -9.41
C GLY A 44 -6.71 -19.68 -10.73
N LYS A 45 -7.51 -19.83 -11.80
CA LYS A 45 -7.12 -19.44 -13.16
C LYS A 45 -7.00 -17.93 -13.28
N GLY A 46 -5.92 -17.45 -13.90
CA GLY A 46 -5.66 -16.02 -14.09
C GLY A 46 -4.97 -15.33 -12.91
N VAL A 47 -4.39 -16.12 -12.00
CA VAL A 47 -3.47 -15.63 -10.97
C VAL A 47 -2.04 -15.91 -11.42
N ASP A 48 -1.15 -14.93 -11.32
CA ASP A 48 0.27 -15.12 -11.61
C ASP A 48 0.85 -16.24 -10.72
N SER A 49 1.60 -17.17 -11.30
CA SER A 49 2.18 -18.32 -10.58
C SER A 49 3.01 -17.90 -9.38
N ASP A 50 3.66 -16.75 -9.49
CA ASP A 50 4.61 -16.23 -8.50
C ASP A 50 3.90 -15.70 -7.26
N VAL A 51 2.66 -15.24 -7.39
CA VAL A 51 1.87 -14.73 -6.26
C VAL A 51 0.91 -15.78 -5.72
N ALA A 52 0.52 -16.78 -6.52
CA ALA A 52 -0.58 -17.71 -6.21
C ALA A 52 -0.45 -18.43 -4.85
N GLY A 53 -1.45 -18.23 -3.98
CA GLY A 53 -1.56 -18.85 -2.65
C GLY A 53 -0.46 -18.47 -1.65
N ASN A 54 0.37 -17.47 -1.97
CA ASN A 54 1.49 -17.05 -1.13
C ASN A 54 1.13 -15.82 -0.30
N LEU A 55 1.75 -15.69 0.88
CA LEU A 55 1.87 -14.40 1.56
C LEU A 55 2.82 -13.53 0.75
N ASN A 56 2.34 -12.42 0.21
CA ASN A 56 3.12 -11.59 -0.70
C ASN A 56 3.84 -10.46 0.02
N TRP A 57 3.15 -9.69 0.86
CA TRP A 57 3.76 -8.55 1.53
C TRP A 57 2.93 -8.08 2.73
N ILE A 58 3.57 -7.36 3.64
CA ILE A 58 2.93 -6.73 4.79
C ILE A 58 3.42 -5.27 4.89
N GLY A 59 2.48 -4.35 5.05
CA GLY A 59 2.73 -2.93 5.26
C GLY A 59 2.09 -2.45 6.56
N ILE A 60 2.83 -1.71 7.40
CA ILE A 60 2.37 -1.15 8.67
C ILE A 60 2.59 0.36 8.66
N GLY A 61 1.65 1.12 9.24
CA GLY A 61 1.72 2.58 9.31
C GLY A 61 1.49 3.23 7.94
N PRO A 62 0.28 3.08 7.34
CA PRO A 62 0.00 3.61 6.02
C PRO A 62 0.00 5.15 6.02
N ARG A 63 0.70 5.72 5.06
CA ARG A 63 0.69 7.14 4.70
C ARG A 63 0.09 7.31 3.33
N LYS A 64 -1.08 7.97 3.30
CA LYS A 64 -1.84 8.19 2.09
C LYS A 64 -1.50 9.55 1.51
N HIS A 65 -1.25 9.60 0.21
CA HIS A 65 -1.00 10.84 -0.53
C HIS A 65 -1.49 10.69 -1.97
N ILE A 66 -1.87 11.80 -2.58
CA ILE A 66 -2.23 11.81 -4.00
C ILE A 66 -0.94 11.92 -4.81
N ASP A 67 -0.74 10.98 -5.73
CA ASP A 67 0.34 11.01 -6.68
C ASP A 67 0.12 12.13 -7.71
N GLN A 68 1.15 12.93 -7.94
CA GLN A 68 1.02 14.13 -8.78
C GLN A 68 0.99 13.80 -10.27
N GLU A 69 1.53 12.65 -10.68
CA GLU A 69 1.59 12.24 -12.08
C GLU A 69 0.31 11.51 -12.50
N THR A 70 -0.14 10.55 -11.69
CA THR A 70 -1.30 9.72 -12.01
C THR A 70 -2.62 10.28 -11.45
N GLY A 71 -2.56 11.15 -10.43
CA GLY A 71 -3.72 11.61 -9.69
C GLY A 71 -4.33 10.55 -8.76
N TYR A 72 -3.70 9.39 -8.62
CA TYR A 72 -4.21 8.29 -7.79
C TYR A 72 -3.80 8.45 -6.33
N LEU A 73 -4.67 8.04 -5.42
CA LEU A 73 -4.30 7.90 -4.02
C LEU A 73 -3.32 6.74 -3.86
N ILE A 74 -2.06 7.04 -3.57
CA ILE A 74 -1.02 6.08 -3.26
C ILE A 74 -0.88 5.95 -1.74
N VAL A 75 -0.64 4.72 -1.29
CA VAL A 75 -0.35 4.40 0.11
C VAL A 75 1.08 3.90 0.20
N THR A 76 1.90 4.60 0.98
CA THR A 76 3.21 4.11 1.42
C THR A 76 3.14 3.67 2.87
N PHE A 77 4.15 2.94 3.35
CA PHE A 77 4.14 2.41 4.72
C PHE A 77 5.35 2.88 5.51
N ASP A 78 5.24 2.90 6.82
CA ASP A 78 6.38 3.08 7.73
C ASP A 78 7.28 1.85 7.76
N VAL A 79 6.65 0.69 7.78
CA VAL A 79 7.32 -0.61 7.69
C VAL A 79 6.71 -1.35 6.53
N PHE A 80 7.54 -1.77 5.59
CA PHE A 80 7.15 -2.59 4.45
C PHE A 80 8.05 -3.81 4.37
N ARG A 81 7.44 -4.98 4.18
CA ARG A 81 8.14 -6.25 3.98
C ARG A 81 7.54 -7.00 2.81
N ASP A 82 8.40 -7.36 1.87
CA ASP A 82 8.05 -8.21 0.74
C ASP A 82 8.41 -9.66 1.08
N PHE A 83 7.39 -10.51 1.08
CA PHE A 83 7.46 -11.95 1.32
C PHE A 83 7.32 -12.76 0.01
N ASN A 84 7.12 -12.11 -1.15
CA ASN A 84 6.93 -12.81 -2.44
C ASN A 84 8.04 -13.82 -2.72
N ARG A 85 9.30 -13.43 -2.49
CA ARG A 85 10.46 -14.28 -2.78
C ARG A 85 10.61 -15.47 -1.84
N LEU A 86 9.97 -15.43 -0.67
CA LEU A 86 10.04 -16.51 0.31
C LEU A 86 9.08 -17.65 -0.03
N GLY A 87 8.09 -17.41 -0.91
CA GLY A 87 7.16 -18.44 -1.35
C GLY A 87 6.31 -19.04 -0.22
N ILE A 88 6.12 -18.30 0.87
CA ILE A 88 5.45 -18.84 2.05
C ILE A 88 3.96 -18.96 1.76
N LYS A 89 3.41 -20.17 1.92
CA LYS A 89 2.00 -20.46 1.67
C LYS A 89 1.13 -19.81 2.74
N PHE A 90 0.18 -18.97 2.32
CA PHE A 90 -0.69 -18.24 3.23
C PHE A 90 -1.55 -19.19 4.06
N ARG A 91 -2.11 -20.24 3.41
CA ARG A 91 -2.91 -21.28 4.07
C ARG A 91 -2.16 -22.05 5.15
N ALA A 92 -0.82 -22.11 5.08
CA ALA A 92 -0.01 -22.81 6.08
C ALA A 92 0.23 -21.97 7.34
N ILE A 93 0.26 -20.64 7.23
CA ILE A 93 0.46 -19.75 8.38
C ILE A 93 -0.88 -19.35 9.01
N SER A 94 -1.88 -19.06 8.17
CA SER A 94 -3.15 -18.47 8.59
C SER A 94 -4.32 -19.23 7.96
N PRO A 95 -4.59 -20.47 8.41
CA PRO A 95 -5.61 -21.33 7.83
C PRO A 95 -7.03 -20.73 7.93
N LEU A 96 -7.38 -20.03 9.01
CA LEU A 96 -8.72 -19.46 9.18
C LEU A 96 -8.95 -18.29 8.23
N LEU A 97 -7.98 -17.37 8.16
CA LEU A 97 -8.04 -16.25 7.20
C LEU A 97 -8.03 -16.75 5.75
N ALA A 98 -7.24 -17.78 5.45
CA ALA A 98 -7.19 -18.38 4.12
C ALA A 98 -8.53 -19.03 3.74
N ALA A 99 -9.14 -19.80 4.65
CA ALA A 99 -10.45 -20.40 4.42
C ALA A 99 -11.49 -19.31 4.12
N ARG A 100 -11.56 -18.26 4.95
CA ARG A 100 -12.51 -17.16 4.73
C ARG A 100 -12.25 -16.40 3.43
N MET A 101 -10.99 -16.22 3.04
CA MET A 101 -10.63 -15.47 1.84
C MET A 101 -10.82 -16.27 0.54
N TYR A 102 -10.46 -17.55 0.53
CA TYR A 102 -10.52 -18.40 -0.66
C TYR A 102 -11.86 -19.10 -0.81
N GLU A 103 -12.35 -19.75 0.24
CA GLU A 103 -13.62 -20.49 0.23
C GLU A 103 -14.80 -19.51 0.29
N GLY A 104 -14.67 -18.43 1.06
CA GLY A 104 -15.66 -17.34 1.11
C GLY A 104 -15.63 -16.40 -0.10
N GLY A 105 -14.69 -16.57 -1.03
CA GLY A 105 -14.59 -15.78 -2.26
C GLY A 105 -14.23 -14.30 -2.06
N ALA A 106 -13.92 -13.86 -0.84
CA ALA A 106 -13.65 -12.46 -0.54
C ALA A 106 -12.40 -11.96 -1.29
N ARG A 107 -12.47 -10.73 -1.83
CA ARG A 107 -11.31 -10.04 -2.42
C ARG A 107 -10.58 -9.20 -1.38
N THR A 108 -11.32 -8.62 -0.43
CA THR A 108 -10.78 -7.85 0.69
C THR A 108 -11.53 -8.17 1.97
N LEU A 109 -10.81 -8.17 3.09
CA LEU A 109 -11.36 -8.36 4.43
C LEU A 109 -10.81 -7.27 5.37
N MET A 110 -11.67 -6.76 6.24
CA MET A 110 -11.31 -5.75 7.26
C MET A 110 -11.97 -6.00 8.61
N THR A 111 -12.82 -7.02 8.69
CA THR A 111 -13.54 -7.42 9.89
C THR A 111 -13.20 -8.86 10.18
N PHE A 112 -12.71 -9.12 11.39
CA PHE A 112 -12.13 -10.39 11.77
C PHE A 112 -12.79 -10.90 13.05
N SER A 113 -12.96 -12.21 13.17
CA SER A 113 -13.26 -12.86 14.44
C SER A 113 -12.06 -12.77 15.38
N ARG A 114 -12.24 -13.19 16.63
CA ARG A 114 -11.15 -13.18 17.61
C ARG A 114 -10.00 -14.11 17.19
N GLU A 115 -10.33 -15.25 16.63
CA GLU A 115 -9.40 -16.27 16.16
C GLU A 115 -8.64 -15.80 14.92
N GLU A 116 -9.35 -15.19 13.97
CA GLU A 116 -8.74 -14.57 12.78
C GLU A 116 -7.84 -13.39 13.15
N GLN A 117 -8.24 -12.59 14.15
CA GLN A 117 -7.42 -11.49 14.65
C GLN A 117 -6.12 -12.01 15.28
N ALA A 118 -6.14 -13.16 15.95
CA ALA A 118 -4.92 -13.79 16.47
C ALA A 118 -3.96 -14.18 15.34
N GLU A 119 -4.46 -14.74 14.23
CA GLU A 119 -3.63 -15.03 13.06
C GLU A 119 -3.03 -13.76 12.43
N ILE A 120 -3.78 -12.65 12.43
CA ILE A 120 -3.27 -11.34 11.98
C ILE A 120 -2.16 -10.86 12.90
N ASP A 121 -2.35 -10.95 14.22
CA ASP A 121 -1.38 -10.47 15.20
C ASP A 121 -0.08 -11.29 15.11
N ASP A 122 -0.16 -12.60 14.87
CA ASP A 122 1.00 -13.46 14.60
C ASP A 122 1.76 -13.06 13.32
N LEU A 123 1.03 -12.71 12.24
CA LEU A 123 1.64 -12.22 11.00
C LEU A 123 2.33 -10.87 11.21
N LEU A 124 1.74 -9.98 11.99
CA LEU A 124 2.31 -8.67 12.31
C LEU A 124 3.54 -8.81 13.22
N ALA A 125 3.52 -9.72 14.19
CA ALA A 125 4.67 -9.99 15.05
C ALA A 125 5.91 -10.44 14.26
N ARG A 126 5.73 -11.23 13.19
CA ARG A 126 6.83 -11.63 12.29
C ARG A 126 7.49 -10.45 11.57
N VAL A 127 6.78 -9.34 11.37
CA VAL A 127 7.31 -8.12 10.75
C VAL A 127 8.07 -7.27 11.76
N GLU A 128 7.69 -7.32 13.03
CA GLU A 128 8.34 -6.57 14.13
C GLU A 128 9.67 -7.21 14.57
N ILE A 129 9.80 -8.54 14.49
CA ILE A 129 11.00 -9.27 14.95
C ILE A 129 12.24 -8.97 14.08
N GLU A 130 12.08 -8.60 12.80
CA GLU A 130 13.20 -8.21 11.95
C GLU A 130 13.19 -6.69 11.65
N PRO A 131 13.89 -5.87 12.44
CA PRO A 131 13.93 -4.43 12.22
C PRO A 131 14.67 -4.08 10.92
N ARG A 132 14.01 -3.21 10.15
CA ARG A 132 14.49 -2.42 8.98
C ARG A 132 15.53 -3.07 8.04
N THR A 133 15.07 -3.59 6.91
CA THR A 133 15.79 -3.48 5.62
C THR A 133 15.05 -2.51 4.71
N GLY A 134 15.62 -1.32 4.50
CA GLY A 134 15.10 -0.33 3.54
C GLY A 134 14.60 0.95 4.20
N ALA A 135 15.52 1.80 4.67
CA ALA A 135 15.21 3.21 4.83
C ALA A 135 14.92 3.81 3.45
N VAL A 136 13.65 4.02 3.12
CA VAL A 136 13.31 4.92 2.01
C VAL A 136 13.77 6.32 2.42
N ALA A 137 14.73 6.83 1.64
CA ALA A 137 15.33 8.13 1.83
C ALA A 137 14.25 9.21 1.99
N LYS A 138 14.49 10.16 2.91
CA LYS A 138 13.68 11.37 3.08
C LYS A 138 13.57 12.09 1.73
N GLY A 139 12.47 11.91 1.02
CA GLY A 139 12.08 12.74 -0.10
C GLY A 139 11.92 14.17 0.41
N GLY A 140 12.93 15.00 0.14
CA GLY A 140 12.93 16.40 0.49
C GLY A 140 11.69 17.08 -0.07
N ARG A 141 11.03 17.89 0.76
CA ARG A 141 10.00 18.83 0.30
C ARG A 141 10.53 19.54 -0.95
N PRO A 142 9.84 19.46 -2.10
CA PRO A 142 10.12 20.41 -3.16
C PRO A 142 9.84 21.80 -2.58
N ARG A 143 10.86 22.65 -2.56
CA ARG A 143 10.70 24.08 -2.24
C ARG A 143 9.58 24.61 -3.14
N PRO A 144 8.59 25.34 -2.63
CA PRO A 144 7.61 25.96 -3.50
C PRO A 144 8.36 26.93 -4.42
N LYS A 145 8.39 26.61 -5.72
CA LYS A 145 8.78 27.58 -6.74
C LYS A 145 7.77 28.70 -6.62
N THR A 146 8.19 29.84 -6.07
CA THR A 146 7.41 31.07 -6.05
C THR A 146 7.10 31.42 -7.50
N CYS A 147 5.91 31.07 -7.95
CA CYS A 147 5.33 31.59 -9.18
C CYS A 147 5.23 33.10 -9.01
N ARG A 148 6.16 33.84 -9.66
CA ARG A 148 6.09 35.30 -9.74
C ARG A 148 4.74 35.68 -10.36
N PRO A 149 3.87 36.43 -9.67
CA PRO A 149 2.68 36.96 -10.32
C PRO A 149 3.11 37.97 -11.40
N LYS A 150 2.67 37.73 -12.64
CA LYS A 150 2.75 38.68 -13.76
C LYS A 150 2.08 39.99 -13.32
N ARG A 151 2.87 41.02 -12.99
CA ARG A 151 2.34 42.37 -12.81
C ARG A 151 1.90 42.90 -14.17
N ARG A 152 0.63 43.31 -14.20
CA ARG A 152 -0.05 43.97 -15.32
C ARG A 152 0.67 45.26 -15.71
N ARG A 153 0.66 45.54 -17.02
CA ARG A 153 1.20 46.77 -17.62
C ARG A 153 0.30 47.99 -17.33
N ASN A 154 0.97 49.12 -17.09
CA ASN A 154 0.64 50.51 -17.44
C ASN A 154 -0.45 51.29 -16.67
N PRO A 155 -0.46 52.65 -16.72
CA PRO A 155 0.54 53.61 -17.24
C PRO A 155 0.77 54.89 -16.35
N LEU A 156 1.61 55.81 -16.87
CA LEU A 156 1.69 57.28 -16.64
C LEU A 156 2.50 57.85 -15.46
N GLY A 157 3.38 58.82 -15.79
CA GLY A 157 3.74 59.91 -14.88
C GLY A 157 5.22 60.32 -14.83
N SER A 158 5.64 61.15 -15.79
CA SER A 158 6.74 62.14 -15.80
C SER A 158 7.70 62.30 -14.60
N CYS A 159 9.00 62.43 -14.87
CA CYS A 159 9.68 63.75 -14.81
C CYS A 159 11.12 63.68 -15.34
N GLY A 160 11.47 64.60 -16.24
CA GLY A 160 12.83 64.82 -16.72
C GLY A 160 13.02 66.31 -17.02
N ARG A 161 14.08 66.85 -16.41
CA ARG A 161 14.69 68.20 -16.50
C ARG A 161 13.93 69.37 -15.90
#